data_AF-A0A9D6SQ08-F1
#
_entry.id   AF-A0A9D6SQ08-F1
#
_cell.length_a   1.000
_cell.length_b   1.000
_cell.length_c   1.000
_cell.angle_alpha   90.00
_cell.angle_beta   90.00
_cell.angle_gamma   90.00
#
_symmetry.space_group_name_H-M   'P 1'
#
loop_
_entity.id
_entity.type
_entity.pdbx_description
1 polymer ?
#
loop_
_entity_poly.entity_id
_entity_poly.type
_entity_poly.pdbx_seq_one_letter_code
_entity_poly.pdbx_strand_id
1 'polypeptide(L)' 'ATAALRAALQKKGRPIGAYDVLIAGCALARGLVLVTSNEREFRRVGGLRIENWRTA' A
#
# COMPACT_ATOMS: atom_id res chain seq x y z
N ALA A 1 11.85 4.11 0.18
CA ALA A 1 10.78 3.09 0.24
C ALA A 1 9.84 3.17 -0.98
N THR A 2 9.23 4.33 -1.24
CA THR A 2 8.20 4.54 -2.26
C THR A 2 8.60 4.20 -3.70
N ALA A 3 9.78 4.64 -4.16
CA ALA A 3 10.26 4.33 -5.52
C ALA A 3 10.50 2.82 -5.71
N ALA A 4 11.09 2.16 -4.71
CA ALA A 4 11.31 0.71 -4.72
C ALA A 4 9.98 -0.07 -4.72
N LEU A 5 8.99 0.40 -3.95
CA LEU A 5 7.64 -0.18 -3.95
C LEU A 5 6.99 -0.07 -5.33
N ARG A 6 7.05 1.11 -5.97
CA ARG A 6 6.52 1.31 -7.33
C ARG A 6 7.12 0.32 -8.32
N ALA A 7 8.45 0.22 -8.33
CA ALA A 7 9.18 -0.67 -9.22
C ALA A 7 8.83 -2.14 -8.97
N ALA A 8 8.71 -2.55 -7.71
CA ALA A 8 8.33 -3.93 -7.35
C ALA A 8 6.90 -4.28 -7.80
N LEU A 9 5.94 -3.37 -7.63
CA LEU A 9 4.55 -3.55 -8.06
C LEU A 9 4.43 -3.59 -9.60
N GLN A 10 5.17 -2.72 -10.29
CA GLN A 10 5.23 -2.72 -11.75
C GLN A 10 5.83 -4.02 -12.29
N LYS A 11 6.94 -4.49 -11.72
CA LYS A 11 7.57 -5.77 -12.09
C LYS A 11 6.63 -6.98 -11.88
N LYS A 12 5.74 -6.91 -10.91
CA LYS A 12 4.72 -7.95 -10.64
C LYS A 12 3.45 -7.81 -11.48
N GLY A 13 3.35 -6.80 -12.36
CA GLY A 13 2.14 -6.54 -13.16
C GLY A 13 0.94 -6.11 -12.32
N ARG A 14 1.16 -5.58 -11.10
CA ARG A 14 0.12 -5.19 -10.15
C ARG A 14 0.29 -3.74 -9.69
N PRO A 15 0.26 -2.75 -10.60
CA PRO A 15 0.34 -1.35 -10.20
C PRO A 15 -0.83 -0.97 -9.30
N ILE A 16 -0.62 0.04 -8.46
CA ILE A 16 -1.64 0.77 -7.70
C ILE A 16 -1.57 2.25 -8.09
N GLY A 17 -2.57 3.02 -7.70
CA GLY A 17 -2.61 4.47 -7.92
C GLY A 17 -1.31 5.17 -7.54
N ALA A 18 -0.91 6.20 -8.31
CA ALA A 18 0.36 6.90 -8.08
C ALA A 18 0.46 7.49 -6.66
N TYR A 19 -0.64 8.04 -6.14
CA TYR A 19 -0.74 8.53 -4.76
C TYR A 19 -0.78 7.39 -3.74
N ASP A 20 -1.43 6.27 -4.05
CA ASP A 20 -1.48 5.10 -3.17
C ASP A 20 -0.09 4.51 -2.96
N VAL A 21 0.77 4.55 -3.97
CA VAL A 21 2.19 4.20 -3.81
C VAL A 21 2.86 5.12 -2.78
N LEU A 22 2.59 6.43 -2.81
CA LEU A 22 3.16 7.38 -1.83
C LEU A 22 2.66 7.08 -0.42
N ILE A 23 1.36 6.86 -0.25
CA ILE A 23 0.71 6.56 1.03
C ILE A 23 1.26 5.25 1.60
N ALA A 24 1.22 4.16 0.81
CA ALA A 24 1.72 2.85 1.20
C ALA A 24 3.22 2.87 1.50
N GLY A 25 4.00 3.58 0.67
CA GLY A 25 5.44 3.73 0.88
C GLY A 25 5.78 4.47 2.17
N CYS A 26 5.00 5.49 2.54
CA CYS A 26 5.16 6.22 3.80
C CYS A 26 4.83 5.33 5.01
N ALA A 27 3.71 4.59 4.95
CA ALA A 27 3.30 3.68 6.01
C ALA A 27 4.32 2.53 6.20
N LEU A 28 4.80 1.91 5.12
CA LEU A 28 5.84 0.89 5.18
C LEU A 28 7.14 1.40 5.78
N ALA A 29 7.60 2.57 5.36
CA ALA A 29 8.87 3.14 5.83
C ALA A 29 8.88 3.40 7.35
N ARG A 30 7.70 3.65 7.92
CA ARG A 30 7.52 3.94 9.36
C ARG A 30 6.92 2.77 10.13
N GLY A 31 6.68 1.63 9.46
CA GLY A 31 5.99 0.49 10.04
C GLY A 31 4.63 0.86 10.62
N LEU A 32 3.83 1.68 9.96
CA LEU A 32 2.50 2.08 10.43
C LEU A 32 1.40 1.11 9.95
N VAL A 33 0.22 1.20 10.56
CA VAL A 33 -1.02 0.59 10.05
C VAL A 33 -1.73 1.62 9.18
N LEU A 34 -2.06 1.25 7.94
CA LEU A 34 -2.84 2.09 7.04
C LEU A 34 -4.33 1.79 7.20
N VAL A 35 -5.09 2.77 7.67
CA VAL A 35 -6.55 2.68 7.72
C VAL A 35 -7.12 3.07 6.36
N THR A 36 -7.87 2.18 5.71
CA THR A 36 -8.49 2.45 4.41
C THR A 36 -9.69 1.53 4.15
N SER A 37 -10.71 2.05 3.46
CA SER A 37 -11.80 1.23 2.92
C SER A 37 -11.48 0.63 1.53
N ASN A 38 -10.37 1.02 0.90
CA ASN A 38 -9.91 0.47 -0.39
C ASN A 38 -8.92 -0.69 -0.18
N GLU A 39 -9.31 -1.68 0.62
CA GLU A 39 -8.42 -2.80 0.98
C GLU A 39 -7.90 -3.56 -0.24
N ARG A 40 -8.72 -3.71 -1.29
CA ARG A 40 -8.37 -4.48 -2.50
C ARG A 40 -7.13 -3.92 -3.19
N GLU A 41 -6.97 -2.61 -3.21
CA GLU A 41 -5.83 -1.95 -3.83
C GLU A 41 -4.57 -2.09 -2.97
N PHE A 42 -4.67 -1.76 -1.68
CA PHE A 42 -3.53 -1.76 -0.76
C PHE A 42 -3.04 -3.15 -0.38
N ARG A 43 -3.89 -4.20 -0.45
CA ARG A 43 -3.47 -5.61 -0.26
C ARG A 43 -2.44 -6.09 -1.29
N ARG A 44 -2.24 -5.37 -2.40
CA ARG A 44 -1.17 -5.67 -3.39
C ARG A 44 0.22 -5.32 -2.84
N VAL A 45 0.29 -4.49 -1.81
CA VAL A 45 1.53 -4.06 -1.17
C VAL A 45 1.94 -5.09 -0.12
N GLY A 46 3.00 -5.85 -0.40
CA GLY A 46 3.54 -6.81 0.55
C GLY A 46 4.10 -6.13 1.80
N GLY A 47 3.78 -6.66 2.99
CA GLY A 47 4.26 -6.16 4.27
C GLY A 47 3.52 -4.93 4.82
N LEU A 48 2.55 -4.38 4.09
CA LEU A 48 1.73 -3.26 4.56
C LEU A 48 0.63 -3.80 5.50
N ARG A 49 0.58 -3.26 6.72
CA ARG A 49 -0.51 -3.53 7.67
C ARG A 49 -1.69 -2.63 7.34
N ILE A 50 -2.89 -3.20 7.28
CA ILE A 50 -4.10 -2.49 6.84
C ILE A 50 -5.24 -2.78 7.81
N GLU A 51 -6.03 -1.75 8.11
CA GLU A 51 -7.30 -1.87 8.83
C GLU A 51 -8.43 -1.19 8.04
N ASN A 52 -9.63 -1.74 8.13
CA ASN A 52 -10.83 -1.16 7.54
C ASN A 52 -11.88 -0.87 8.62
N TRP A 53 -12.04 0.40 8.95
CA TRP A 53 -12.99 0.84 9.98
C TRP A 53 -14.46 0.87 9.53
N ARG A 54 -14.77 0.64 8.24
CA ARG A 54 -16.17 0.49 7.80
C ARG A 54 -16.75 -0.88 8.13
N THR A 55 -15.87 -1.84 8.42
CA THR A 55 -16.22 -3.24 8.68
C THR A 55 -15.74 -3.71 10.05
N ALA A 56 -15.12 -2.82 10.83
CA ALA A 56 -14.70 -3.04 12.21
C ALA A 56 -15.79 -2.60 13.18
#